data_AF-A0A926F188-F1
#
_entry.id   AF-A0A926F188-F1
#
_cell.length_a   1.000
_cell.length_b   1.000
_cell.length_c   1.000
_cell.angle_alpha   90.00
_cell.angle_beta   90.00
_cell.angle_gamma   90.00
#
_symmetry.space_group_name_H-M   'P 1'
#
loop_
_entity.id
_entity.type
_entity.pdbx_description
1 polymer ?
#
loop_
_entity_poly.entity_id
_entity_poly.type
_entity_poly.pdbx_seq_one_letter_code
_entity_poly.pdbx_strand_id
1 'polypeptide(L)'
;MKTIKLKKENIYKGSLILVNADYPIVKDKANKNVSLIPLDIRFPEILMEYRAATVLAHLMVDLNCSHDIVPVSGYRSFEEQEQIYSESLRENGEEFTKKYVALPNHSEHQTGLAIDLAKNQDNIDFICPEFPYDGIYNDFRKEAPRYGFIERYEKGKEKITGISQEPWHFRYVGYPHSQIMYDNSLCLEEYIDKIKSYTWNNGPLSVEKGNQKIEIFYIPILSEEDERTILVKDYDLYQISGNNVDGCIITLWRGK
;
A
#
# COMPACT_ATOMS: atom_id res chain seq x y z
N MET A 1 15.31 26.35 5.40
CA MET A 1 15.39 24.98 4.85
C MET A 1 15.24 24.02 6.01
N LYS A 2 14.51 22.93 5.82
CA LYS A 2 14.35 21.87 6.82
C LYS A 2 15.37 20.78 6.53
N THR A 3 16.10 20.39 7.58
CA THR A 3 17.05 19.28 7.55
C THR A 3 16.35 18.02 8.02
N ILE A 4 16.35 16.99 7.18
CA ILE A 4 15.76 15.69 7.50
C ILE A 4 16.89 14.67 7.58
N LYS A 5 16.93 13.93 8.69
CA LYS A 5 17.86 12.82 8.91
C LYS A 5 17.15 11.50 8.67
N LEU A 6 17.68 10.69 7.77
CA LEU A 6 17.23 9.34 7.50
C LEU A 6 18.27 8.33 8.01
N LYS A 7 17.77 7.31 8.70
CA LYS A 7 18.51 6.20 9.31
C LYS A 7 17.85 4.88 8.95
N LYS A 8 18.49 3.76 9.29
CA LYS A 8 17.98 2.41 9.01
C LYS A 8 16.54 2.19 9.46
N GLU A 9 16.17 2.70 10.63
CA GLU A 9 14.80 2.59 11.17
C GLU A 9 13.71 3.23 10.29
N ASN A 10 14.07 4.19 9.42
CA ASN A 10 13.12 4.83 8.51
C ASN A 10 12.75 3.93 7.32
N ILE A 11 13.54 2.89 7.02
CA ILE A 11 13.29 1.94 5.91
C ILE A 11 12.01 1.14 6.16
N TYR A 12 11.63 0.93 7.43
CA TYR A 12 10.54 0.03 7.82
C TYR A 12 9.20 0.75 8.08
N LYS A 13 9.05 2.02 7.64
CA LYS A 13 7.87 2.86 7.89
C LYS A 13 7.42 3.58 6.63
N GLY A 14 6.14 3.93 6.55
CA GLY A 14 5.55 4.72 5.46
C GLY A 14 4.70 3.91 4.49
N SER A 15 4.15 4.58 3.47
CA SER A 15 3.14 4.00 2.56
C SER A 15 3.71 3.04 1.51
N LEU A 16 5.01 3.09 1.23
CA LEU A 16 5.70 2.31 0.20
C LEU A 16 6.50 1.13 0.77
N ILE A 17 6.26 0.73 2.01
CA ILE A 17 6.86 -0.48 2.56
C ILE A 17 6.39 -1.70 1.75
N LEU A 18 7.34 -2.42 1.17
CA LEU A 18 7.08 -3.68 0.48
C LEU A 18 6.99 -4.79 1.53
N VAL A 19 5.79 -5.32 1.73
CA VAL A 19 5.56 -6.44 2.63
C VAL A 19 5.11 -7.62 1.78
N ASN A 20 5.88 -8.71 1.83
CA ASN A 20 5.63 -9.95 1.11
C ASN A 20 6.40 -11.10 1.79
N ALA A 21 6.47 -12.27 1.16
CA ALA A 21 7.17 -13.45 1.69
C ALA A 21 8.66 -13.20 2.01
N ASP A 22 9.35 -12.37 1.23
CA ASP A 22 10.78 -12.09 1.40
C ASP A 22 11.04 -10.96 2.41
N TYR A 23 10.11 -9.99 2.49
CA TYR A 23 10.25 -8.78 3.28
C TYR A 23 9.16 -8.70 4.36
N PRO A 24 9.38 -9.28 5.54
CA PRO A 24 8.42 -9.19 6.64
C PRO A 24 8.32 -7.78 7.20
N ILE A 25 7.24 -7.54 7.94
CA ILE A 25 7.10 -6.41 8.83
C ILE A 25 8.12 -6.55 9.97
N VAL A 26 9.01 -5.58 10.09
CA VAL A 26 9.98 -5.54 11.17
C VAL A 26 9.31 -5.06 12.45
N LYS A 27 9.05 -6.01 13.36
CA LYS A 27 8.49 -5.74 14.70
C LYS A 27 9.28 -4.65 15.41
N ASP A 28 8.59 -3.86 16.22
CA ASP A 28 9.09 -2.67 16.93
C ASP A 28 9.51 -1.45 16.10
N LYS A 29 9.77 -1.61 14.80
CA LYS A 29 10.16 -0.53 13.88
C LYS A 29 9.04 -0.16 12.90
N ALA A 30 8.14 -1.08 12.60
CA ALA A 30 6.94 -0.78 11.81
C ALA A 30 5.99 0.12 12.60
N ASN A 31 5.69 1.31 12.05
CA ASN A 31 4.44 2.05 12.22
C ASN A 31 3.76 2.05 13.61
N LYS A 32 4.53 2.10 14.70
CA LYS A 32 4.05 2.02 16.11
C LYS A 32 3.00 3.06 16.54
N ASN A 33 2.74 4.08 15.72
CA ASN A 33 1.77 5.16 15.98
C ASN A 33 0.81 5.36 14.80
N VAL A 34 0.49 4.30 14.05
CA VAL A 34 -0.54 4.40 13.01
C VAL A 34 -1.89 4.66 13.67
N SER A 35 -2.46 5.83 13.39
CA SER A 35 -3.82 6.14 13.80
C SER A 35 -4.75 5.34 12.92
N LEU A 36 -5.47 4.40 13.52
CA LEU A 36 -6.46 3.59 12.85
C LEU A 36 -7.85 4.18 13.04
N ILE A 37 -8.63 4.26 11.96
CA ILE A 37 -10.04 4.68 11.98
C ILE A 37 -10.88 3.72 11.13
N PRO A 38 -12.18 3.57 11.42
CA PRO A 38 -13.06 2.83 10.52
C PRO A 38 -13.17 3.53 9.17
N LEU A 39 -13.18 2.75 8.08
CA LEU A 39 -13.49 3.27 6.75
C LEU A 39 -14.93 3.75 6.65
N ASP A 40 -15.85 2.99 7.26
CA ASP A 40 -17.29 3.20 7.18
C ASP A 40 -17.91 2.97 8.56
N ILE A 41 -18.78 3.88 9.00
CA ILE A 41 -19.44 3.81 10.31
C ILE A 41 -20.36 2.59 10.45
N ARG A 42 -20.79 1.99 9.34
CA ARG A 42 -21.57 0.74 9.30
C ARG A 42 -20.73 -0.49 9.65
N PHE A 43 -19.40 -0.38 9.53
CA PHE A 43 -18.41 -1.43 9.78
C PHE A 43 -17.31 -0.91 10.73
N PRO A 44 -17.66 -0.53 11.97
CA PRO A 44 -16.76 0.16 12.89
C PRO A 44 -15.51 -0.64 13.29
N GLU A 45 -15.55 -1.96 13.13
CA GLU A 45 -14.45 -2.90 13.35
C GLU A 45 -13.44 -2.95 12.19
N ILE A 46 -13.82 -2.50 10.98
CA ILE A 46 -12.92 -2.54 9.84
C ILE A 46 -12.10 -1.25 9.78
N LEU A 47 -10.93 -1.32 10.40
CA LEU A 47 -10.04 -0.18 10.57
C LEU A 47 -9.01 -0.06 9.46
N MET A 48 -8.55 1.15 9.18
CA MET A 48 -7.43 1.44 8.26
C MET A 48 -6.61 2.62 8.78
N GLU A 49 -5.39 2.79 8.28
CA GLU A 49 -4.59 3.99 8.55
C GLU A 49 -5.37 5.25 8.16
N TYR A 50 -5.35 6.26 9.03
CA TYR A 50 -6.19 7.46 8.93
C TYR A 50 -6.20 8.11 7.54
N ARG A 51 -5.04 8.31 6.91
CA ARG A 51 -4.98 8.95 5.59
C ARG A 51 -5.53 8.02 4.52
N ALA A 52 -5.16 6.74 4.54
CA ALA A 52 -5.68 5.73 3.62
C ALA A 52 -7.20 5.58 3.73
N ALA A 53 -7.76 5.52 4.93
CA ALA A 53 -9.20 5.48 5.18
C ALA A 53 -9.89 6.73 4.62
N THR A 54 -9.35 7.91 4.90
CA THR A 54 -9.93 9.19 4.48
C THR A 54 -9.97 9.31 2.96
N VAL A 55 -8.87 8.99 2.27
CA VAL A 55 -8.84 9.10 0.80
C VAL A 55 -9.69 8.01 0.12
N LEU A 56 -9.80 6.83 0.71
CA LEU A 56 -10.69 5.77 0.21
C LEU A 56 -12.17 6.16 0.37
N ALA A 57 -12.54 6.74 1.51
CA ALA A 57 -13.89 7.25 1.72
C ALA A 57 -14.25 8.33 0.68
N HIS A 58 -13.32 9.23 0.35
CA HIS A 58 -13.53 10.22 -0.71
C HIS A 58 -13.71 9.57 -2.08
N LEU A 59 -12.87 8.59 -2.44
CA LEU A 59 -13.04 7.82 -3.68
C LEU A 59 -14.43 7.19 -3.77
N MET A 60 -14.89 6.56 -2.69
CA MET A 60 -16.20 5.90 -2.67
C MET A 60 -17.36 6.89 -2.81
N VAL A 61 -17.23 8.09 -2.22
CA VAL A 61 -18.22 9.17 -2.38
C VAL A 61 -18.19 9.74 -3.80
N ASP A 62 -17.00 10.00 -4.35
CA ASP A 62 -16.84 10.59 -5.69
C ASP A 62 -17.39 9.67 -6.79
N LEU A 63 -17.32 8.35 -6.59
CA LEU A 63 -17.96 7.35 -7.46
C LEU A 63 -19.39 6.99 -7.06
N ASN A 64 -19.89 7.52 -5.94
CA ASN A 64 -21.20 7.18 -5.38
C ASN A 64 -21.43 5.67 -5.25
N CYS A 65 -20.40 4.93 -4.79
CA CYS A 65 -20.41 3.46 -4.76
C CYS A 65 -20.50 2.87 -3.35
N SER A 66 -20.71 3.68 -2.31
CA SER A 66 -20.78 3.23 -0.91
C SER A 66 -21.93 2.26 -0.64
N HIS A 67 -22.94 2.18 -1.50
CA HIS A 67 -24.00 1.18 -1.37
C HIS A 67 -23.68 -0.14 -2.08
N ASP A 68 -22.80 -0.12 -3.08
CA ASP A 68 -22.47 -1.28 -3.92
C ASP A 68 -21.18 -2.00 -3.48
N ILE A 69 -20.28 -1.26 -2.80
CA ILE A 69 -18.99 -1.72 -2.32
C ILE A 69 -18.94 -1.61 -0.80
N VAL A 70 -18.60 -2.70 -0.12
CA VAL A 70 -18.45 -2.77 1.33
C VAL A 70 -17.06 -3.27 1.72
N PRO A 71 -16.48 -2.78 2.83
CA PRO A 71 -15.24 -3.34 3.37
C PRO A 71 -15.49 -4.72 3.98
N VAL A 72 -14.50 -5.61 3.85
CA VAL A 72 -14.51 -6.97 4.44
C VAL A 72 -13.41 -7.11 5.49
N SER A 73 -12.20 -6.64 5.19
CA SER A 73 -11.04 -6.84 6.07
C SER A 73 -10.04 -5.71 5.87
N GLY A 74 -9.78 -4.95 6.92
CA GLY A 74 -8.85 -3.82 6.95
C GLY A 74 -7.58 -4.16 7.71
N TYR A 75 -7.25 -3.40 8.75
CA TYR A 75 -6.16 -3.73 9.66
C TYR A 75 -6.40 -5.07 10.33
N ARG A 76 -5.36 -5.92 10.32
CA ARG A 76 -5.30 -7.17 11.08
C ARG A 76 -4.11 -7.13 12.02
N SER A 77 -4.30 -7.49 13.28
CA SER A 77 -3.23 -7.75 14.23
C SER A 77 -2.42 -8.99 13.81
N PHE A 78 -1.28 -9.21 14.49
CA PHE A 78 -0.49 -10.41 14.28
C PHE A 78 -1.29 -11.68 14.65
N GLU A 79 -2.00 -11.62 15.77
CA GLU A 79 -2.80 -12.71 16.32
C GLU A 79 -3.95 -13.09 15.38
N GLU A 80 -4.65 -12.10 14.82
CA GLU A 80 -5.69 -12.34 13.80
C GLU A 80 -5.09 -12.99 12.54
N GLN A 81 -3.94 -12.52 12.07
CA GLN A 81 -3.28 -13.12 10.90
C GLN A 81 -2.85 -14.57 11.16
N GLU A 82 -2.33 -14.87 12.35
CA GLU A 82 -1.94 -16.22 12.78
C GLU A 82 -3.15 -17.16 12.84
N GLN A 83 -4.27 -16.68 13.38
CA GLN A 83 -5.52 -17.42 13.43
C GLN A 83 -6.05 -17.72 12.01
N ILE A 84 -6.17 -16.71 11.15
CA ILE A 84 -6.67 -16.86 9.77
C ILE A 84 -5.81 -17.85 8.98
N TYR A 85 -4.49 -17.74 9.10
CA TYR A 85 -3.58 -18.67 8.42
C TYR A 85 -3.77 -20.11 8.92
N SER A 86 -3.87 -20.30 10.24
CA SER A 86 -4.05 -21.63 10.85
C SER A 86 -5.40 -22.26 10.52
N GLU A 87 -6.47 -21.46 10.50
CA GLU A 87 -7.81 -21.89 10.13
C GLU A 87 -7.90 -22.26 8.65
N SER A 88 -7.35 -21.43 7.75
CA SER A 88 -7.28 -21.75 6.33
C SER A 88 -6.47 -23.02 6.07
N LEU A 89 -5.36 -23.25 6.79
CA LEU A 89 -4.61 -24.50 6.66
C LEU A 89 -5.47 -25.72 7.00
N ARG A 90 -6.30 -25.62 8.04
CA ARG A 90 -7.19 -26.69 8.50
C ARG A 90 -8.33 -26.95 7.52
N GLU A 91 -8.92 -25.88 6.99
CA GLU A 91 -10.17 -25.94 6.24
C GLU A 91 -9.97 -26.05 4.73
N ASN A 92 -8.97 -25.35 4.19
CA ASN A 92 -8.71 -25.25 2.75
C ASN A 92 -7.41 -25.97 2.32
N GLY A 93 -6.56 -26.34 3.28
CA GLY A 93 -5.30 -27.05 3.03
C GLY A 93 -4.11 -26.14 2.67
N GLU A 94 -2.93 -26.74 2.62
CA GLU A 94 -1.65 -26.04 2.47
C GLU A 94 -1.51 -25.30 1.13
N GLU A 95 -1.87 -25.95 0.02
CA GLU A 95 -1.73 -25.40 -1.32
C GLU A 95 -2.62 -24.17 -1.56
N PHE A 96 -3.83 -24.16 -1.00
CA PHE A 96 -4.71 -23.01 -1.05
C PHE A 96 -4.19 -21.89 -0.15
N THR A 97 -3.84 -22.22 1.09
CA THR A 97 -3.44 -21.22 2.09
C THR A 97 -2.20 -20.47 1.64
N LYS A 98 -1.18 -21.15 1.11
CA LYS A 98 0.03 -20.51 0.58
C LYS A 98 -0.24 -19.55 -0.58
N LYS A 99 -1.36 -19.71 -1.29
CA LYS A 99 -1.71 -18.91 -2.48
C LYS A 99 -2.50 -17.64 -2.17
N TYR A 100 -3.28 -17.65 -1.10
CA TYR A 100 -4.25 -16.59 -0.77
C TYR A 100 -4.10 -15.99 0.64
N VAL A 101 -3.33 -16.63 1.52
CA VAL A 101 -3.17 -16.16 2.90
C VAL A 101 -1.69 -15.95 3.19
N ALA A 102 -1.30 -14.69 3.32
CA ALA A 102 0.06 -14.34 3.71
C ALA A 102 0.41 -14.89 5.10
N LEU A 103 1.68 -15.24 5.29
CA LEU A 103 2.21 -15.66 6.59
C LEU A 103 2.06 -14.53 7.63
N PRO A 104 1.96 -14.85 8.93
CA PRO A 104 2.01 -13.84 9.99
C PRO A 104 3.30 -13.00 9.94
N ASN A 105 3.17 -11.68 10.03
CA ASN A 105 4.18 -10.63 9.73
C ASN A 105 4.49 -10.40 8.25
N HIS A 106 3.90 -11.15 7.33
CA HIS A 106 4.07 -10.97 5.88
C HIS A 106 2.77 -10.47 5.21
N SER A 107 1.75 -10.13 6.00
CA SER A 107 0.47 -9.61 5.52
C SER A 107 0.46 -8.09 5.50
N GLU A 108 0.07 -7.50 4.38
CA GLU A 108 -0.07 -6.05 4.25
C GLU A 108 -1.17 -5.48 5.16
N HIS A 109 -2.16 -6.27 5.57
CA HIS A 109 -3.21 -5.84 6.49
C HIS A 109 -2.65 -5.41 7.84
N GLN A 110 -1.55 -6.02 8.28
CA GLN A 110 -0.88 -5.63 9.51
C GLN A 110 -0.25 -4.22 9.45
N THR A 111 -0.20 -3.60 8.27
CA THR A 111 0.25 -2.21 8.11
C THR A 111 -0.88 -1.18 8.23
N GLY A 112 -2.15 -1.62 8.13
CA GLY A 112 -3.32 -0.76 8.01
C GLY A 112 -3.46 -0.05 6.64
N LEU A 113 -2.62 -0.39 5.67
CA LEU A 113 -2.62 0.20 4.32
C LEU A 113 -3.33 -0.68 3.27
N ALA A 114 -3.71 -1.90 3.64
CA ALA A 114 -4.47 -2.81 2.78
C ALA A 114 -5.93 -2.90 3.22
N ILE A 115 -6.82 -3.16 2.26
CA ILE A 115 -8.25 -3.35 2.47
C ILE A 115 -8.77 -4.37 1.46
N ASP A 116 -9.55 -5.32 1.95
CA ASP A 116 -10.37 -6.21 1.13
C ASP A 116 -11.75 -5.58 0.97
N LEU A 117 -12.18 -5.41 -0.27
CA LEU A 117 -13.49 -4.85 -0.63
C LEU A 117 -14.34 -5.91 -1.34
N ALA A 118 -15.65 -5.86 -1.11
CA ALA A 118 -16.59 -6.76 -1.74
C ALA A 118 -17.75 -6.02 -2.39
N LYS A 119 -18.37 -6.68 -3.36
CA LYS A 119 -19.75 -6.42 -3.76
C LYS A 119 -20.68 -6.61 -2.56
N ASN A 120 -21.52 -5.62 -2.33
CA ASN A 120 -22.51 -5.66 -1.26
C ASN A 120 -23.62 -6.65 -1.61
N GLN A 121 -23.59 -7.83 -0.97
CA GLN A 121 -24.55 -8.90 -1.16
C GLN A 121 -24.68 -9.76 0.10
N ASP A 122 -25.71 -10.59 0.15
CA ASP A 122 -25.86 -11.57 1.23
C ASP A 122 -24.76 -12.63 1.13
N ASN A 123 -24.18 -13.01 2.28
CA ASN A 123 -23.12 -14.02 2.43
C ASN A 123 -21.85 -13.68 1.63
N ILE A 124 -21.02 -12.81 2.19
CA ILE A 124 -19.70 -12.48 1.63
C ILE A 124 -18.65 -13.48 2.15
N ASP A 125 -17.89 -14.09 1.24
CA ASP A 125 -16.72 -14.91 1.59
C ASP A 125 -15.63 -14.01 2.20
N PHE A 126 -15.12 -14.39 3.37
CA PHE A 126 -14.14 -13.59 4.08
C PHE A 126 -12.72 -13.67 3.48
N ILE A 127 -12.35 -14.81 2.89
CA ILE A 127 -11.00 -15.03 2.34
C ILE A 127 -10.94 -14.56 0.87
N CYS A 128 -11.98 -14.85 0.10
CA CYS A 128 -12.05 -14.56 -1.33
C CYS A 128 -13.35 -13.80 -1.70
N PRO A 129 -13.56 -12.57 -1.18
CA PRO A 129 -14.78 -11.82 -1.46
C PRO A 129 -14.95 -11.50 -2.95
N GLU A 130 -16.18 -11.47 -3.43
CA GLU A 130 -16.47 -11.14 -4.83
C GLU A 130 -16.25 -9.64 -5.10
N PHE A 131 -15.30 -9.30 -5.98
CA PHE A 131 -15.09 -7.94 -6.47
C PHE A 131 -14.91 -7.94 -8.01
N PRO A 132 -16.00 -7.76 -8.78
CA PRO A 132 -15.99 -7.93 -10.23
C PRO A 132 -15.05 -6.98 -11.01
N TYR A 133 -14.76 -7.36 -12.27
CA TYR A 133 -14.07 -6.51 -13.26
C TYR A 133 -15.04 -5.79 -14.21
N ASP A 134 -16.29 -5.60 -13.80
CA ASP A 134 -17.32 -4.87 -14.55
C ASP A 134 -18.02 -3.80 -13.69
N GLY A 135 -18.85 -2.98 -14.33
CA GLY A 135 -19.64 -1.95 -13.68
C GLY A 135 -18.85 -1.03 -12.75
N ILE A 136 -19.47 -0.70 -11.62
CA ILE A 136 -18.92 0.22 -10.61
C ILE A 136 -17.62 -0.30 -9.99
N TYR A 137 -17.41 -1.62 -9.93
CA TYR A 137 -16.19 -2.24 -9.41
C TYR A 137 -14.99 -1.98 -10.33
N ASN A 138 -15.21 -2.03 -11.64
CA ASN A 138 -14.18 -1.68 -12.62
C ASN A 138 -13.90 -0.17 -12.65
N ASP A 139 -14.94 0.65 -12.50
CA ASP A 139 -14.78 2.10 -12.41
C ASP A 139 -14.00 2.49 -11.15
N PHE A 140 -14.30 1.87 -10.00
CA PHE A 140 -13.51 1.99 -8.78
C PHE A 140 -12.04 1.65 -9.01
N ARG A 141 -11.76 0.50 -9.64
CA ARG A 141 -10.39 0.06 -9.92
C ARG A 141 -9.61 1.03 -10.82
N LYS A 142 -10.27 1.65 -11.80
CA LYS A 142 -9.65 2.63 -12.70
C LYS A 142 -9.39 3.97 -12.02
N GLU A 143 -10.23 4.36 -11.07
CA GLU A 143 -10.09 5.64 -10.36
C GLU A 143 -9.20 5.52 -9.11
N ALA A 144 -9.11 4.34 -8.49
CA ALA A 144 -8.28 4.05 -7.31
C ALA A 144 -6.84 4.60 -7.37
N PRO A 145 -6.10 4.50 -8.51
CA PRO A 145 -4.76 5.07 -8.64
C PRO A 145 -4.67 6.58 -8.43
N ARG A 146 -5.74 7.31 -8.73
CA ARG A 146 -5.77 8.77 -8.53
C ARG A 146 -5.87 9.15 -7.05
N TYR A 147 -6.36 8.23 -6.20
CA TYR A 147 -6.52 8.40 -4.77
C TYR A 147 -5.41 7.74 -3.95
N GLY A 148 -4.47 7.04 -4.59
CA GLY A 148 -3.34 6.44 -3.88
C GLY A 148 -3.39 4.91 -3.78
N PHE A 149 -4.38 4.25 -4.37
CA PHE A 149 -4.60 2.81 -4.26
C PHE A 149 -4.23 2.05 -5.54
N ILE A 150 -3.81 0.80 -5.37
CA ILE A 150 -3.58 -0.17 -6.44
C ILE A 150 -4.35 -1.45 -6.14
N GLU A 151 -4.77 -2.19 -7.17
CA GLU A 151 -5.04 -3.63 -7.02
C GLU A 151 -3.71 -4.31 -6.77
N ARG A 152 -3.53 -4.96 -5.62
CA ARG A 152 -2.20 -5.40 -5.17
C ARG A 152 -1.71 -6.63 -5.92
N TYR A 153 -2.63 -7.55 -6.20
CA TYR A 153 -2.36 -8.88 -6.76
C TYR A 153 -3.12 -9.06 -8.07
N GLU A 154 -2.61 -8.40 -9.10
CA GLU A 154 -3.15 -8.52 -10.45
C GLU A 154 -2.79 -9.86 -11.10
N LYS A 155 -3.65 -10.30 -12.02
CA LYS A 155 -3.40 -11.49 -12.85
C LYS A 155 -2.10 -11.33 -13.64
N GLY A 156 -1.30 -12.40 -13.68
CA GLY A 156 -0.04 -12.45 -14.41
C GLY A 156 1.17 -11.92 -13.63
N LYS A 157 0.98 -11.41 -12.41
CA LYS A 157 2.07 -10.97 -11.51
C LYS A 157 2.37 -11.99 -10.40
N GLU A 158 1.72 -13.15 -10.39
CA GLU A 158 1.79 -14.14 -9.30
C GLU A 158 3.20 -14.68 -9.08
N LYS A 159 4.00 -14.80 -10.15
CA LYS A 159 5.41 -15.21 -10.05
C LYS A 159 6.31 -14.18 -9.36
N ILE A 160 5.87 -12.92 -9.32
CA ILE A 160 6.61 -11.80 -8.73
C ILE A 160 6.09 -11.55 -7.32
N THR A 161 4.77 -11.49 -7.14
CA THR A 161 4.13 -11.20 -5.84
C THR A 161 4.14 -12.40 -4.90
N GLY A 162 4.17 -13.62 -5.44
CA GLY A 162 4.04 -14.86 -4.68
C GLY A 162 2.60 -15.19 -4.24
N ILE A 163 1.62 -14.34 -4.60
CA ILE A 163 0.20 -14.46 -4.25
C ILE A 163 -0.62 -14.57 -5.52
N SER A 164 -1.72 -15.35 -5.46
CA SER A 164 -2.64 -15.52 -6.59
C SER A 164 -3.39 -14.21 -6.90
N GLN A 165 -4.12 -14.18 -8.01
CA GLN A 165 -4.95 -13.02 -8.33
C GLN A 165 -6.01 -12.78 -7.24
N GLU A 166 -6.09 -11.56 -6.71
CA GLU A 166 -7.05 -11.14 -5.69
C GLU A 166 -7.73 -9.82 -6.11
N PRO A 167 -8.84 -9.90 -6.87
CA PRO A 167 -9.53 -8.71 -7.40
C PRO A 167 -10.08 -7.75 -6.32
N TRP A 168 -10.18 -8.24 -5.08
CA TRP A 168 -10.74 -7.54 -3.92
C TRP A 168 -9.70 -6.80 -3.08
N HIS A 169 -8.40 -7.15 -3.19
CA HIS A 169 -7.35 -6.64 -2.31
C HIS A 169 -6.74 -5.36 -2.89
N PHE A 170 -6.98 -4.24 -2.21
CA PHE A 170 -6.44 -2.93 -2.57
C PHE A 170 -5.40 -2.46 -1.56
N ARG A 171 -4.28 -1.92 -2.06
CA ARG A 171 -3.16 -1.43 -1.26
C ARG A 171 -2.95 0.07 -1.45
N TYR A 172 -2.94 0.84 -0.36
CA TYR A 172 -2.55 2.24 -0.37
C TYR A 172 -1.02 2.38 -0.45
N VAL A 173 -0.56 3.05 -1.51
CA VAL A 173 0.84 3.43 -1.74
C VAL A 173 1.03 4.95 -1.81
N GLY A 174 -0.08 5.69 -1.93
CA GLY A 174 -0.12 7.13 -2.07
C GLY A 174 -0.03 7.60 -3.52
N TYR A 175 -0.57 8.79 -3.79
CA TYR A 175 -0.36 9.49 -5.06
C TYR A 175 0.97 10.25 -5.01
N PRO A 176 1.77 10.32 -6.10
CA PRO A 176 1.51 9.81 -7.44
C PRO A 176 1.99 8.37 -7.68
N HIS A 177 2.52 7.67 -6.68
CA HIS A 177 3.11 6.35 -6.81
C HIS A 177 2.17 5.35 -7.48
N SER A 178 0.95 5.24 -6.94
CA SER A 178 -0.14 4.43 -7.48
C SER A 178 -0.46 4.74 -8.95
N GLN A 179 -0.54 6.01 -9.34
CA GLN A 179 -0.74 6.40 -10.74
C GLN A 179 0.42 5.95 -11.64
N ILE A 180 1.66 6.12 -11.19
CA ILE A 180 2.83 5.67 -11.94
C ILE A 180 2.81 4.15 -12.13
N MET A 181 2.43 3.41 -11.08
CA MET A 181 2.29 1.97 -11.13
C MET A 181 1.23 1.54 -12.14
N TYR A 182 0.06 2.17 -12.07
CA TYR A 182 -1.05 1.93 -12.99
C TYR A 182 -0.66 2.19 -14.45
N ASP A 183 -0.09 3.37 -14.74
CA ASP A 183 0.28 3.78 -16.11
C ASP A 183 1.37 2.89 -16.72
N ASN A 184 2.15 2.20 -15.89
CA ASN A 184 3.24 1.31 -16.32
C ASN A 184 2.94 -0.17 -16.08
N SER A 185 1.74 -0.53 -15.62
CA SER A 185 1.33 -1.90 -15.27
C SER A 185 2.33 -2.61 -14.34
N LEU A 186 2.74 -1.92 -13.27
CA LEU A 186 3.72 -2.40 -12.28
C LEU A 186 3.02 -2.88 -11.01
N CYS A 187 3.41 -4.06 -10.52
CA CYS A 187 3.14 -4.42 -9.13
C CYS A 187 4.10 -3.66 -8.18
N LEU A 188 3.87 -3.73 -6.87
CA LEU A 188 4.66 -2.97 -5.89
C LEU A 188 6.14 -3.38 -5.92
N GLU A 189 6.44 -4.66 -6.08
CA GLU A 189 7.80 -5.19 -6.23
C GLU A 189 8.54 -4.50 -7.39
N GLU A 190 7.95 -4.51 -8.58
CA GLU A 190 8.55 -3.89 -9.78
C GLU A 190 8.69 -2.37 -9.62
N TYR A 191 7.74 -1.72 -8.94
CA TYR A 191 7.82 -0.29 -8.66
C TYR A 191 8.99 0.06 -7.73
N ILE A 192 9.18 -0.72 -6.66
CA ILE A 192 10.31 -0.54 -5.74
C ILE A 192 11.64 -0.74 -6.47
N ASP A 193 11.74 -1.71 -7.37
CA ASP A 193 12.96 -1.89 -8.17
C ASP A 193 13.17 -0.74 -9.16
N LYS A 194 12.12 -0.29 -9.85
CA LYS A 194 12.19 0.84 -10.79
C LYS A 194 12.66 2.12 -10.09
N ILE A 195 12.13 2.44 -8.91
CA ILE A 195 12.39 3.73 -8.26
C ILE A 195 13.84 3.87 -7.79
N LYS A 196 14.54 2.76 -7.55
CA LYS A 196 15.96 2.73 -7.13
C LYS A 196 16.91 3.38 -8.14
N SER A 197 16.51 3.47 -9.41
CA SER A 197 17.32 4.14 -10.44
C SER A 197 17.36 5.67 -10.29
N TYR A 198 16.38 6.27 -9.61
CA TYR A 198 16.20 7.73 -9.47
C TYR A 198 16.83 8.26 -8.19
N THR A 199 18.15 8.26 -8.13
CA THR A 199 18.91 8.80 -7.00
C THR A 199 19.20 10.29 -7.17
N TRP A 200 19.71 10.94 -6.12
CA TRP A 200 20.14 12.34 -6.20
C TRP A 200 21.16 12.61 -7.32
N ASN A 201 22.00 11.61 -7.64
CA ASN A 201 23.02 11.72 -8.69
C ASN A 201 22.47 11.46 -10.10
N ASN A 202 21.40 10.66 -10.21
CA ASN A 202 20.80 10.28 -11.50
C ASN A 202 19.60 11.17 -11.88
N GLY A 203 19.12 11.99 -10.93
CA GLY A 203 17.96 12.84 -11.09
C GLY A 203 16.65 12.17 -10.65
N PRO A 204 15.60 12.98 -10.37
CA PRO A 204 14.32 12.46 -9.92
C PRO A 204 13.51 11.82 -11.03
N LEU A 205 12.64 10.90 -10.65
CA LEU A 205 11.44 10.64 -11.44
C LEU A 205 10.53 11.85 -11.32
N SER A 206 10.25 12.52 -12.44
CA SER A 206 9.42 13.72 -12.47
C SER A 206 8.03 13.42 -13.04
N VAL A 207 7.00 13.88 -12.35
CA VAL A 207 5.59 13.81 -12.79
C VAL A 207 5.04 15.23 -12.85
N GLU A 208 4.37 15.58 -13.94
CA GLU A 208 3.68 16.87 -14.07
C GLU A 208 2.17 16.67 -13.92
N LYS A 209 1.54 17.47 -13.05
CA LYS A 209 0.08 17.51 -12.86
C LYS A 209 -0.38 18.97 -12.88
N GLY A 210 -0.83 19.43 -14.05
CA GLY A 210 -1.16 20.85 -14.25
C GLY A 210 0.04 21.75 -13.94
N ASN A 211 -0.12 22.67 -12.97
CA ASN A 211 0.95 23.58 -12.55
C ASN A 211 1.85 23.01 -11.43
N GLN A 212 1.62 21.77 -11.00
CA GLN A 212 2.43 21.14 -9.96
C GLN A 212 3.45 20.17 -10.57
N LYS A 213 4.71 20.28 -10.14
CA LYS A 213 5.75 19.30 -10.46
C LYS A 213 6.00 18.43 -9.23
N ILE A 214 5.93 17.12 -9.40
CA ILE A 214 6.24 16.15 -8.35
C ILE A 214 7.56 15.47 -8.71
N GLU A 215 8.50 15.45 -7.77
CA GLU A 215 9.81 14.83 -7.93
C GLU A 215 9.97 13.71 -6.91
N ILE A 216 10.37 12.52 -7.38
CA ILE A 216 10.57 11.35 -6.54
C ILE A 216 12.03 10.93 -6.59
N PHE A 217 12.63 10.71 -5.42
CA PHE A 217 14.01 10.28 -5.25
C PHE A 217 14.10 9.04 -4.39
N TYR A 218 15.01 8.14 -4.72
CA TYR A 218 15.43 7.04 -3.87
C TYR A 218 16.77 7.36 -3.18
N ILE A 219 16.86 7.02 -1.90
CA ILE A 219 18.03 7.19 -1.06
C ILE A 219 18.40 5.84 -0.43
N PRO A 220 19.55 5.25 -0.82
CA PRO A 220 20.02 4.00 -0.25
C PRO A 220 20.55 4.19 1.18
N ILE A 221 20.22 3.24 2.06
CA ILE A 221 20.69 3.12 3.44
C ILE A 221 21.19 1.68 3.65
N LEU A 222 22.48 1.48 3.41
CA LEU A 222 23.10 0.19 3.20
C LEU A 222 23.67 -0.42 4.49
N SER A 223 24.01 0.40 5.49
CA SER A 223 24.46 -0.07 6.81
C SER A 223 23.65 0.51 7.97
N GLU A 224 23.87 0.03 9.20
CA GLU A 224 23.23 0.56 10.41
C GLU A 224 23.76 1.97 10.78
N GLU A 225 25.01 2.26 10.43
CA GLU A 225 25.69 3.52 10.67
C GLU A 225 25.35 4.59 9.61
N ASP A 226 24.71 4.20 8.51
CA ASP A 226 24.32 5.11 7.45
C ASP A 226 23.28 6.13 7.97
N GLU A 227 23.73 7.38 8.08
CA GLU A 227 22.86 8.55 8.23
C GLU A 227 22.89 9.35 6.91
N ARG A 228 21.72 9.64 6.37
CA ARG A 228 21.56 10.50 5.19
C ARG A 228 20.84 11.77 5.58
N THR A 229 21.38 12.90 5.16
CA THR A 229 20.78 14.21 5.42
C THR A 229 20.23 14.77 4.11
N ILE A 230 18.94 15.13 4.11
CA ILE A 230 18.29 15.82 2.99
C ILE A 230 17.90 17.23 3.44
N LEU A 231 18.13 18.18 2.53
CA LEU A 231 17.67 19.55 2.67
C LEU A 231 16.43 19.75 1.82
N VAL A 232 15.31 20.06 2.47
CA VAL A 232 14.04 20.40 1.81
C VAL A 232 13.77 21.89 2.03
N LYS A 233 13.26 22.60 1.03
CA LYS A 233 12.92 24.03 1.21
C LYS A 233 11.73 24.13 2.16
N ASP A 234 11.62 25.23 2.90
CA ASP A 234 10.63 25.34 3.99
C ASP A 234 9.18 25.27 3.51
N TYR A 235 8.95 25.67 2.25
CA TYR A 235 7.63 25.74 1.60
C TYR A 235 7.30 24.51 0.74
N ASP A 236 8.25 23.60 0.51
CA ASP A 236 7.97 22.40 -0.27
C ASP A 236 7.21 21.40 0.60
N LEU A 237 6.11 20.87 0.06
CA LEU A 237 5.44 19.72 0.65
C LEU A 237 6.24 18.46 0.30
N TYR A 238 6.39 17.57 1.27
CA TYR A 238 7.12 16.33 1.06
C TYR A 238 6.52 15.16 1.84
N GLN A 239 6.81 13.96 1.36
CA GLN A 239 6.55 12.70 2.02
C GLN A 239 7.79 11.83 1.95
N ILE A 240 7.98 11.00 2.96
CA ILE A 240 9.07 10.04 3.04
C ILE A 240 8.47 8.71 3.41
N SER A 241 8.85 7.68 2.68
CA SER A 241 8.56 6.29 3.01
C SER A 241 9.83 5.48 2.88
N GLY A 242 10.07 4.57 3.80
CA GLY A 242 10.94 3.44 3.53
C GLY A 242 10.34 2.52 2.46
N ASN A 243 11.19 1.68 1.87
CA ASN A 243 10.76 0.62 0.95
C ASN A 243 10.68 -0.77 1.60
N ASN A 244 10.98 -0.88 2.90
CA ASN A 244 11.12 -2.13 3.67
C ASN A 244 12.31 -3.03 3.28
N VAL A 245 13.18 -2.57 2.37
CA VAL A 245 14.29 -3.37 1.83
C VAL A 245 15.63 -2.75 2.22
N ASP A 246 15.93 -1.56 1.71
CA ASP A 246 17.30 -1.01 1.72
C ASP A 246 17.39 0.52 1.59
N GLY A 247 16.26 1.23 1.62
CA GLY A 247 16.32 2.68 1.50
C GLY A 247 14.99 3.37 1.75
N CYS A 248 15.02 4.68 1.48
CA CYS A 248 13.87 5.56 1.58
C CYS A 248 13.57 6.22 0.23
N ILE A 249 12.29 6.47 0.01
CA ILE A 249 11.72 7.15 -1.14
C ILE A 249 11.20 8.49 -0.62
N ILE A 250 11.62 9.57 -1.27
CA ILE A 250 11.19 10.93 -0.97
C ILE A 250 10.36 11.42 -2.14
N THR A 251 9.18 11.93 -1.85
CA THR A 251 8.30 12.58 -2.81
C THR A 251 8.21 14.05 -2.46
N LEU A 252 8.51 14.93 -3.41
CA LEU A 252 8.51 16.38 -3.25
C LEU A 252 7.48 16.99 -4.21
N TRP A 253 6.54 17.74 -3.66
CA TRP A 253 5.59 18.53 -4.45
C TRP A 253 6.09 19.97 -4.53
N ARG A 254 6.54 20.35 -5.72
CA ARG A 254 7.02 21.70 -6.02
C ARG A 254 5.87 22.54 -6.57
N GLY A 255 5.67 23.72 -6.01
CA GLY A 255 4.93 24.78 -6.68
C GLY A 255 5.75 25.30 -7.86
N LYS A 256 5.12 25.45 -9.04
CA LYS A 256 5.69 26.28 -10.12
C LYS A 256 5.54 27.75 -9.77
#